data_AF-A0A8S0GNQ7-F1
#
_entry.id   AF-A0A8S0GNQ7-F1
#
_cell.length_a   1.000
_cell.length_b   1.000
_cell.length_c   1.000
_cell.angle_alpha   90.00
_cell.angle_beta   90.00
_cell.angle_gamma   90.00
#
_symmetry.space_group_name_H-M   'P 1'
#
loop_
_entity.id
_entity.type
_entity.pdbx_description
1 polymer ?
#
loop_
_entity_poly.entity_id
_entity_poly.type
_entity_poly.pdbx_seq_one_letter_code
_entity_poly.pdbx_strand_id
1 'polypeptide(L)'
;MNPDHATGPGFPDDAIMRQLMQLLHEEIGLPERKTLRLNTAINFDLGCDGADARHLLNALEEQFDIDFVDFDSYRYFQPEGYDVSLKRRAKGRGDKLPLTIGMLYRALKEQRWDTQELEGL
;
A
#
# COMPACT_ATOMS: atom_id res chain seq x y z
N MET A 1 -22.53 29.06 -9.08
CA MET A 1 -22.20 27.62 -8.97
C MET A 1 -20.69 27.48 -9.09
N ASN A 2 -20.13 26.65 -8.20
CA ASN A 2 -18.73 26.20 -8.05
C ASN A 2 -18.06 26.73 -6.76
N PRO A 3 -17.99 25.91 -5.70
CA PRO A 3 -16.98 26.05 -4.66
C PRO A 3 -15.71 25.30 -5.08
N ASP A 4 -14.62 26.04 -5.12
CA ASP A 4 -13.25 25.53 -5.22
C ASP A 4 -12.88 24.92 -3.85
N HIS A 5 -12.78 23.59 -3.79
CA HIS A 5 -12.13 22.91 -2.68
C HIS A 5 -10.64 22.77 -2.99
N ALA A 6 -9.83 23.55 -2.28
CA ALA A 6 -8.40 23.39 -2.22
C ALA A 6 -8.02 22.18 -1.34
N THR A 7 -8.10 20.98 -1.89
CA THR A 7 -7.27 19.83 -1.47
C THR A 7 -6.00 19.85 -2.32
N GLY A 8 -4.82 19.74 -1.69
CA GLY A 8 -3.54 19.76 -2.40
C GLY A 8 -3.54 18.79 -3.59
N PRO A 9 -3.04 19.20 -4.77
CA PRO A 9 -3.22 18.45 -6.01
C PRO A 9 -2.42 17.15 -5.93
N GLY A 10 -3.11 16.03 -5.69
CA GLY A 10 -2.52 14.70 -5.78
C GLY A 10 -2.81 13.75 -4.62
N PHE A 11 -3.50 14.19 -3.55
CA PHE A 11 -4.00 13.25 -2.54
C PHE A 11 -5.54 13.23 -2.58
N PRO A 12 -6.16 12.13 -3.03
CA PRO A 12 -7.62 12.03 -3.10
C PRO A 12 -8.21 11.97 -1.69
N ASP A 13 -9.04 12.94 -1.32
CA ASP A 13 -9.80 12.94 -0.05
C ASP A 13 -11.14 12.17 -0.19
N ASP A 14 -11.07 11.00 -0.82
CA ASP A 14 -12.25 10.15 -1.02
C ASP A 14 -12.53 9.26 0.20
N ALA A 15 -13.72 8.68 0.26
CA ALA A 15 -14.07 7.68 1.28
C ALA A 15 -13.08 6.50 1.28
N ILE A 16 -12.73 6.00 0.09
CA ILE A 16 -11.76 4.91 -0.10
C ILE A 16 -10.41 5.25 0.56
N MET A 17 -9.88 6.44 0.31
CA MET A 17 -8.58 6.86 0.86
C MET A 17 -8.64 6.94 2.38
N ARG A 18 -9.70 7.55 2.93
CA ARG A 18 -9.87 7.67 4.38
C ARG A 18 -10.01 6.31 5.06
N GLN A 19 -10.66 5.35 4.43
CA GLN A 19 -10.75 3.98 4.95
C GLN A 19 -9.40 3.25 4.85
N LEU A 20 -8.69 3.36 3.71
CA LEU A 20 -7.36 2.78 3.53
C LEU A 20 -6.36 3.32 4.57
N MET A 21 -6.39 4.63 4.85
CA MET A 21 -5.54 5.25 5.88
C MET A 21 -5.87 4.74 7.29
N GLN A 22 -7.16 4.57 7.61
CA GLN A 22 -7.58 4.00 8.90
C GLN A 22 -7.11 2.56 9.06
N LEU A 23 -7.27 1.74 8.03
CA LEU A 23 -6.86 0.35 8.01
C LEU A 23 -5.33 0.23 8.16
N LEU A 24 -4.55 1.03 7.41
CA LEU A 24 -3.09 1.11 7.58
C LEU A 24 -2.68 1.55 9.00
N HIS A 25 -3.43 2.45 9.63
CA HIS A 25 -3.18 2.89 10.99
C HIS A 25 -3.48 1.79 12.02
N GLU A 26 -4.56 1.04 11.84
CA GLU A 26 -4.98 -0.05 12.72
C GLU A 26 -4.03 -1.25 12.60
N GLU A 27 -3.73 -1.68 11.38
CA GLU A 27 -2.96 -2.90 11.12
C GLU A 27 -1.45 -2.69 11.33
N ILE A 28 -0.90 -1.56 10.86
CA ILE A 28 0.55 -1.28 10.91
C ILE A 28 0.92 -0.40 12.13
N GLY A 29 -0.04 0.28 12.76
CA GLY A 29 0.22 1.12 13.93
C GLY A 29 0.93 2.43 13.60
N LEU A 30 0.57 3.09 12.49
CA LEU A 30 1.23 4.31 12.03
C LEU A 30 0.96 5.50 12.97
N PRO A 31 1.95 6.33 13.32
CA PRO A 31 1.67 7.56 14.04
C PRO A 31 0.86 8.52 13.15
N GLU A 32 -0.26 9.06 13.66
CA GLU A 32 -1.19 9.97 12.95
C GLU A 32 -0.50 11.19 12.30
N ARG A 33 0.72 11.53 12.75
CA ARG A 33 1.53 12.66 12.26
C ARG A 33 2.38 12.33 11.03
N LYS A 34 2.37 11.09 10.54
CA LYS A 34 3.16 10.69 9.37
C LYS A 34 2.43 11.14 8.10
N THR A 35 3.05 12.03 7.33
CA THR A 35 2.54 12.42 6.01
C THR A 35 2.71 11.26 5.04
N LEU A 36 1.65 10.48 4.85
CA LEU A 36 1.58 9.44 3.82
C LEU A 36 1.29 10.08 2.45
N ARG A 37 1.93 9.58 1.40
CA ARG A 37 1.67 9.96 0.01
C ARG A 37 1.31 8.71 -0.80
N LEU A 38 0.71 8.90 -1.97
CA LEU A 38 0.41 7.78 -2.88
C LEU A 38 1.66 6.99 -3.25
N ASN A 39 2.82 7.66 -3.38
CA ASN A 39 4.11 7.02 -3.63
C ASN A 39 4.78 6.44 -2.37
N THR A 40 4.15 6.53 -1.20
CA THR A 40 4.69 5.92 0.02
C THR A 40 4.56 4.41 -0.09
N ALA A 41 5.69 3.72 -0.01
CA ALA A 41 5.78 2.27 -0.08
C ALA A 41 5.45 1.66 1.28
N ILE A 42 4.38 0.87 1.39
CA ILE A 42 3.97 0.28 2.68
C ILE A 42 4.96 -0.77 3.17
N ASN A 43 5.55 -1.54 2.26
CA ASN A 43 6.57 -2.53 2.58
C ASN A 43 7.93 -1.90 2.96
N PHE A 44 8.31 -0.76 2.37
CA PHE A 44 9.62 -0.14 2.62
C PHE A 44 9.61 1.02 3.63
N ASP A 45 8.61 1.91 3.58
CA ASP A 45 8.53 3.12 4.42
C ASP A 45 7.80 2.87 5.74
N LEU A 46 6.77 2.01 5.69
CA LEU A 46 5.94 1.69 6.85
C LEU A 46 6.41 0.44 7.60
N GLY A 47 7.27 -0.36 6.97
CA GLY A 47 7.75 -1.62 7.55
C GLY A 47 6.65 -2.67 7.66
N CYS A 48 5.68 -2.63 6.74
CA CYS A 48 4.66 -3.67 6.64
C CYS A 48 5.33 -4.98 6.22
N ASP A 49 5.31 -5.97 7.10
CA ASP A 49 5.86 -7.30 6.85
C ASP A 49 4.75 -8.24 6.34
N GLY A 50 5.12 -9.45 5.91
CA GLY A 50 4.16 -10.40 5.31
C GLY A 50 2.99 -10.78 6.22
N ALA A 51 3.18 -10.72 7.54
CA ALA A 51 2.11 -10.94 8.52
C ALA A 51 1.10 -9.78 8.52
N ASP A 52 1.57 -8.55 8.66
CA ASP A 52 0.72 -7.35 8.64
C ASP A 52 0.03 -7.19 7.29
N ALA A 53 0.75 -7.49 6.21
CA ALA A 53 0.21 -7.47 4.86
C ALA A 53 -0.98 -8.41 4.71
N ARG A 54 -0.87 -9.63 5.22
CA ARG A 54 -1.93 -10.64 5.11
C ARG A 54 -3.18 -10.24 5.90
N HIS A 55 -2.97 -9.64 7.07
CA HIS A 55 -4.03 -9.04 7.88
C HIS A 55 -4.71 -7.88 7.13
N LEU A 56 -3.90 -6.95 6.61
CA LEU A 56 -4.36 -5.82 5.81
C LEU A 56 -5.14 -6.25 4.56
N LEU A 57 -4.66 -7.23 3.81
CA LEU A 57 -5.32 -7.74 2.60
C LEU A 57 -6.66 -8.39 2.93
N ASN A 58 -6.73 -9.16 4.01
CA ASN A 58 -7.99 -9.74 4.46
C ASN A 58 -9.01 -8.65 4.84
N ALA A 59 -8.58 -7.63 5.57
CA ALA A 59 -9.45 -6.50 5.92
C ALA A 59 -9.88 -5.70 4.67
N LEU A 60 -8.98 -5.55 3.69
CA LEU A 60 -9.30 -4.88 2.43
C LEU A 60 -10.36 -5.67 1.65
N GLU A 61 -10.17 -6.98 1.48
CA GLU A 61 -11.14 -7.86 0.81
C GLU A 61 -12.51 -7.78 1.49
N GLU A 62 -12.58 -7.88 2.81
CA GLU A 62 -13.85 -7.86 3.55
C GLU A 62 -14.51 -6.47 3.59
N GLN A 63 -13.74 -5.38 3.71
CA GLN A 63 -14.31 -4.02 3.81
C GLN A 63 -14.65 -3.39 2.46
N PHE A 64 -13.91 -3.74 1.41
CA PHE A 64 -14.00 -3.09 0.11
C PHE A 64 -14.45 -4.05 -1.01
N ASP A 65 -14.67 -5.33 -0.71
CA ASP A 65 -15.06 -6.35 -1.69
C ASP A 65 -14.07 -6.39 -2.87
N ILE A 66 -12.77 -6.28 -2.55
CA ILE A 66 -11.70 -6.26 -3.55
C ILE A 66 -11.22 -7.68 -3.85
N ASP A 67 -11.20 -8.02 -5.13
CA ASP A 67 -10.74 -9.32 -5.60
C ASP A 67 -9.22 -9.34 -5.80
N PHE A 68 -8.49 -10.06 -4.94
CA PHE A 68 -7.04 -10.23 -5.00
C PHE A 68 -6.58 -11.38 -5.94
N VAL A 69 -7.13 -11.44 -7.16
CA VAL A 69 -7.00 -12.62 -8.04
C VAL A 69 -5.56 -12.89 -8.50
N ASP A 70 -4.78 -11.83 -8.75
CA ASP A 70 -3.39 -11.88 -9.26
C ASP A 70 -2.39 -11.37 -8.21
N PHE A 71 -2.85 -11.15 -6.97
CA PHE A 71 -2.00 -10.61 -5.93
C PHE A 71 -1.00 -11.66 -5.44
N ASP A 72 0.28 -11.40 -5.66
CA ASP A 72 1.36 -12.24 -5.16
C ASP A 72 2.09 -11.53 -4.01
N SER A 73 1.83 -11.98 -2.78
CA SER A 73 2.46 -11.41 -1.59
C SER A 73 3.97 -11.57 -1.59
N TYR A 74 4.52 -12.62 -2.18
CA TYR A 74 5.97 -12.83 -2.29
C TYR A 74 6.67 -11.84 -3.23
N ARG A 75 5.91 -11.24 -4.16
CA ARG A 75 6.40 -10.19 -5.05
C ARG A 75 6.68 -8.88 -4.30
N TYR A 76 5.89 -8.58 -3.27
CA TYR A 76 5.93 -7.31 -2.54
C TYR A 76 6.53 -7.42 -1.14
N PHE A 77 6.27 -8.52 -0.43
CA PHE A 77 6.65 -8.78 0.95
C PHE A 77 7.67 -9.93 1.02
N GLN A 78 8.67 -9.80 1.88
CA GLN A 78 9.66 -10.86 2.05
C GLN A 78 9.16 -11.96 3.00
N PRO A 79 9.47 -13.24 2.75
CA PRO A 79 9.45 -14.22 3.83
C PRO A 79 10.48 -13.83 4.89
N GLU A 80 10.06 -13.89 6.16
CA GLU A 80 10.87 -13.53 7.33
C GLU A 80 12.25 -14.18 7.28
N GLY A 81 13.31 -13.36 7.33
CA GLY A 81 14.70 -13.85 7.29
C GLY A 81 15.75 -12.94 6.63
N TYR A 82 15.44 -11.66 6.33
CA TYR A 82 16.42 -10.75 5.73
C TYR A 82 17.06 -9.83 6.77
N ASP A 83 18.19 -10.32 7.29
CA ASP A 83 19.13 -9.67 8.20
C ASP A 83 19.19 -8.14 8.06
N VAL A 84 18.82 -7.42 9.13
CA VAL A 84 18.82 -5.95 9.26
C VAL A 84 20.21 -5.31 9.04
N SER A 85 21.26 -6.12 8.94
CA SER A 85 22.65 -5.73 8.67
C SER A 85 22.97 -5.57 7.17
N LEU A 86 22.12 -6.06 6.26
CA LEU A 86 22.34 -5.97 4.80
C LEU A 86 21.70 -4.73 4.13
N LYS A 87 21.25 -3.74 4.91
CA LYS A 87 20.65 -2.48 4.40
C LYS A 87 21.57 -1.69 3.45
N ARG A 88 22.88 -1.97 3.42
CA ARG A 88 23.87 -1.26 2.56
C ARG A 88 24.25 -2.01 1.28
N ARG A 89 23.76 -3.23 1.04
CA ARG A 89 24.12 -4.06 -0.15
C ARG A 89 22.93 -4.57 -0.97
N ALA A 90 21.73 -4.04 -0.78
CA ALA A 90 20.58 -4.37 -1.63
C ALA A 90 20.55 -3.60 -2.97
N LYS A 91 21.69 -3.13 -3.49
CA LYS A 91 21.79 -2.44 -4.80
C LYS A 91 21.96 -3.42 -5.98
N GLY A 92 21.51 -4.67 -5.88
CA GLY A 92 21.82 -5.63 -6.94
C GLY A 92 21.18 -7.01 -6.88
N ARG A 93 20.08 -7.21 -6.17
CA ARG A 93 19.33 -8.49 -6.25
C ARG A 93 17.84 -8.20 -6.46
N GLY A 94 17.45 -8.20 -7.73
CA GLY A 94 16.06 -8.16 -8.20
C GLY A 94 15.40 -6.81 -7.95
N ASP A 95 14.94 -6.18 -9.01
CA ASP A 95 14.15 -4.96 -8.96
C ASP A 95 12.86 -5.25 -8.16
N LYS A 96 12.86 -4.96 -6.86
CA LYS A 96 11.66 -5.13 -6.03
C LYS A 96 10.75 -3.94 -6.26
N LEU A 97 9.49 -4.23 -6.54
CA LEU A 97 8.52 -3.18 -6.76
C LEU A 97 8.00 -2.70 -5.39
N PRO A 98 8.10 -1.39 -5.11
CA PRO A 98 7.51 -0.84 -3.90
C PRO A 98 5.99 -0.98 -3.97
N LEU A 99 5.39 -1.64 -2.98
CA LEU A 99 3.94 -1.69 -2.86
C LEU A 99 3.50 -0.35 -2.28
N THR A 100 3.04 0.54 -3.13
CA THR A 100 2.69 1.90 -2.70
C THR A 100 1.21 2.01 -2.30
N ILE A 101 0.89 2.99 -1.45
CA ILE A 101 -0.50 3.32 -1.09
C ILE A 101 -1.33 3.62 -2.34
N GLY A 102 -0.72 4.21 -3.38
CA GLY A 102 -1.37 4.47 -4.66
C GLY A 102 -1.82 3.19 -5.38
N MET A 103 -1.04 2.11 -5.29
CA MET A 103 -1.43 0.82 -5.86
C MET A 103 -2.68 0.27 -5.14
N LEU A 104 -2.67 0.28 -3.80
CA LEU A 104 -3.82 -0.14 -3.00
C LEU A 104 -5.05 0.70 -3.32
N TYR A 105 -4.91 2.04 -3.33
CA TYR A 105 -6.03 2.93 -3.65
C TYR A 105 -6.63 2.67 -5.04
N ARG A 106 -5.80 2.45 -6.06
CA ARG A 106 -6.30 2.12 -7.41
C ARG A 106 -7.00 0.76 -7.40
N ALA A 107 -6.41 -0.25 -6.77
CA ALA A 107 -7.00 -1.58 -6.68
C ALA A 107 -8.37 -1.54 -5.99
N LEU A 108 -8.51 -0.74 -4.92
CA LEU A 108 -9.78 -0.54 -4.22
C LEU A 108 -10.80 0.21 -5.08
N LYS A 109 -10.38 1.16 -5.91
CA LYS A 109 -11.28 1.84 -6.85
C LYS A 109 -11.82 0.91 -7.92
N GLU A 110 -10.97 0.03 -8.44
CA GLU A 110 -11.39 -0.98 -9.41
C GLU A 110 -12.06 -2.19 -8.74
N GLN A 111 -12.04 -2.26 -7.40
CA GLN A 111 -12.42 -3.43 -6.60
C GLN A 111 -11.74 -4.71 -7.09
N ARG A 112 -10.55 -4.57 -7.66
CA ARG A 112 -9.77 -5.67 -8.24
C ARG A 112 -8.30 -5.37 -8.15
N TRP A 113 -7.53 -6.37 -7.76
CA TRP A 113 -6.08 -6.31 -7.81
C TRP A 113 -5.56 -6.65 -9.21
N ASP A 114 -5.05 -5.65 -9.92
CA ASP A 114 -4.41 -5.83 -11.23
C ASP A 114 -2.91 -5.50 -11.14
N THR A 115 -2.11 -6.51 -10.80
CA THR A 115 -0.66 -6.36 -10.61
C THR A 115 0.02 -5.68 -11.80
N GLN A 116 -0.35 -6.02 -13.05
CA GLN A 116 0.24 -5.40 -14.23
C GLN A 116 -0.10 -3.91 -14.35
N GLU A 117 -1.35 -3.53 -14.12
CA GLU A 117 -1.78 -2.12 -14.21
C GLU A 117 -1.22 -1.29 -13.05
N LEU A 118 -1.10 -1.89 -11.87
CA LEU A 118 -0.59 -1.24 -10.66
C LEU A 118 0.94 -1.07 -10.70
N GLU A 119 1.67 -2.03 -11.25
CA GLU A 119 3.13 -1.92 -11.43
C GLU A 119 3.53 -0.92 -12.53
N GLY A 120 2.64 -0.65 -13.49
CA GLY A 120 2.87 0.31 -14.59
C GLY A 120 2.63 1.78 -14.25
N LEU A 121 2.36 2.11 -12.98
CA LEU A 121 1.93 3.42 -12.49
C LEU A 121 3.09 4.40 -12.23
#